data_AF-A0A6A5ASB1-F1
#
_entry.id   AF-A0A6A5ASB1-F1
#
_cell.length_a   1.000
_cell.length_b   1.000
_cell.length_c   1.000
_cell.angle_alpha   90.00
_cell.angle_beta   90.00
_cell.angle_gamma   90.00
#
_symmetry.space_group_name_H-M   'P 1'
#
loop_
_entity.id
_entity.type
_entity.pdbx_description
1 polymer ?
#
loop_
_entity_poly.entity_id
_entity_poly.type
_entity_poly.pdbx_seq_one_letter_code
_entity_poly.pdbx_strand_id
1 'polypeptide(L)'
;MEARTAIVTYLVRCGNAEWEDDTHTRLRIFWKPPAEWAAEIYTFATDRGMISNVYTVYELHSGEETQGASFYGLEPWLLRKALEILEHEAT
;
A
#
# COMPACT_ATOMS: atom_id res chain seq x y z
N MET A 1 -17.23 18.50 19.13
CA MET A 1 -17.30 18.10 17.70
C MET A 1 -15.95 18.18 17.00
N GLU A 2 -15.04 19.08 17.42
CA GLU A 2 -13.76 19.34 16.74
C GLU A 2 -12.68 18.24 16.89
N ALA A 3 -12.59 17.58 18.05
CA ALA A 3 -11.51 16.64 18.32
C ALA A 3 -11.46 15.43 17.37
N ARG A 4 -12.62 14.85 17.01
CA ARG A 4 -12.69 13.72 16.07
C ARG A 4 -12.16 14.11 14.70
N THR A 5 -12.59 15.26 14.19
CA THR A 5 -12.14 15.77 12.89
C THR A 5 -10.65 16.07 12.92
N ALA A 6 -10.13 16.68 13.99
CA ALA A 6 -8.70 16.93 14.14
C ALA A 6 -7.86 15.65 14.09
N ILE A 7 -8.29 14.58 14.76
CA ILE A 7 -7.62 13.27 14.72
C ILE A 7 -7.63 12.69 13.31
N VAL A 8 -8.78 12.67 12.64
CA VAL A 8 -8.89 12.12 11.30
C VAL A 8 -8.04 12.90 10.30
N THR A 9 -8.10 14.24 10.33
CA THR A 9 -7.25 15.10 9.50
C THR A 9 -5.77 14.83 9.75
N TYR A 10 -5.38 14.64 11.02
CA TYR A 10 -4.00 14.30 11.36
C TYR A 10 -3.58 12.95 10.77
N LEU A 11 -4.40 11.90 10.92
CA LEU A 11 -4.12 10.57 10.37
C LEU A 11 -3.98 10.60 8.85
N VAL A 12 -4.88 11.32 8.16
CA VAL A 12 -4.81 11.47 6.70
C VAL A 12 -3.54 12.20 6.28
N ARG A 13 -3.17 13.27 6.99
CA ARG A 13 -1.94 14.03 6.71
C ARG A 13 -0.67 13.19 6.91
N CYS A 14 -0.68 12.27 7.87
CA CYS A 14 0.43 11.35 8.12
C CYS A 14 0.45 10.14 7.16
N GLY A 15 -0.55 9.98 6.28
CA GLY A 15 -0.66 8.83 5.39
C GLY A 15 -1.16 7.55 6.09
N ASN A 16 -1.61 7.65 7.34
CA ASN A 16 -2.19 6.54 8.12
C ASN A 16 -3.69 6.38 7.90
N ALA A 17 -4.32 7.25 7.10
CA ALA A 17 -5.70 7.10 6.72
C ALA A 17 -5.98 7.74 5.36
N GLU A 18 -7.07 7.33 4.72
CA GLU A 18 -7.60 8.01 3.54
C GLU A 18 -9.12 8.02 3.56
N TRP A 19 -9.72 9.03 2.95
CA TRP A 19 -11.16 9.06 2.72
C TRP A 19 -11.52 8.12 1.56
N GLU A 20 -12.58 7.32 1.73
CA GLU A 20 -13.07 6.43 0.68
C GLU A 20 -14.02 7.13 -0.29
N ASP A 21 -14.55 8.30 0.09
CA ASP A 21 -15.49 9.09 -0.68
C ASP A 21 -15.29 10.59 -0.49
N ASP A 22 -15.63 11.37 -1.51
CA ASP A 22 -15.55 12.85 -1.51
C ASP A 22 -16.47 13.48 -0.46
N THR A 23 -17.48 12.74 0.01
CA THR A 23 -18.38 13.18 1.08
C THR A 23 -17.78 13.04 2.48
N HIS A 24 -16.57 12.47 2.58
CA HIS A 24 -15.85 12.23 3.83
C HIS A 24 -16.71 11.52 4.89
N THR A 25 -17.48 10.51 4.46
CA THR A 25 -18.34 9.72 5.35
C THR A 25 -17.69 8.41 5.80
N ARG A 26 -16.72 7.90 5.03
CA ARG A 26 -15.97 6.67 5.30
C ARG A 26 -14.48 6.88 5.17
N LEU A 27 -13.74 6.26 6.09
CA LEU A 27 -12.29 6.39 6.20
C LEU A 27 -11.67 5.00 6.26
N ARG A 28 -10.63 4.76 5.47
CA ARG A 28 -9.71 3.63 5.68
C ARG A 28 -8.63 4.06 6.63
N ILE A 29 -8.32 3.19 7.59
CA ILE A 29 -7.21 3.38 8.52
C ILE A 29 -6.14 2.34 8.18
N PHE A 30 -4.91 2.81 8.08
CA PHE A 30 -3.75 1.98 7.81
C PHE A 30 -2.92 1.86 9.07
N TRP A 31 -2.73 0.62 9.54
CA TRP A 31 -1.74 0.35 10.58
C TRP A 31 -0.32 0.59 10.06
N LYS A 32 -0.11 0.35 8.76
CA LYS A 32 1.10 0.69 8.02
C LYS A 32 0.73 1.39 6.70
N PRO A 33 1.23 2.60 6.46
CA PRO A 33 0.95 3.37 5.26
C PRO A 33 1.23 2.60 3.97
N PRO A 34 0.44 2.79 2.90
CA PRO A 34 0.68 2.19 1.59
C PRO A 34 2.09 2.48 1.02
N ALA A 35 2.66 3.65 1.32
CA ALA A 35 4.02 4.02 0.89
C ALA A 35 5.10 3.14 1.53
N GLU A 36 4.91 2.72 2.79
CA GLU A 36 5.85 1.79 3.42
C GLU A 36 5.74 0.38 2.82
N TRP A 37 4.54 -0.02 2.40
CA TRP A 37 4.37 -1.28 1.66
C TRP A 37 5.02 -1.22 0.27
N ALA A 38 4.88 -0.09 -0.43
CA ALA A 38 5.55 0.15 -1.70
C ALA A 38 7.07 -0.06 -1.56
N ALA A 39 7.68 0.54 -0.53
CA ALA A 39 9.10 0.39 -0.25
C ALA A 39 9.51 -1.07 0.04
N GLU A 40 8.71 -1.83 0.80
CA GLU A 40 8.99 -3.25 1.06
C GLU A 40 8.83 -4.14 -0.17
N ILE A 41 7.80 -3.89 -0.99
CA ILE A 41 7.59 -4.60 -2.26
C ILE A 41 8.78 -4.36 -3.20
N TYR A 42 9.21 -3.11 -3.34
CA TYR A 42 10.34 -2.75 -4.18
C TYR A 42 11.66 -3.35 -3.68
N THR A 43 11.90 -3.29 -2.38
CA THR A 43 13.10 -3.90 -1.75
C THR A 43 13.10 -5.40 -1.99
N PHE A 44 11.98 -6.08 -1.73
CA PHE A 44 11.83 -7.50 -1.99
C PHE A 44 12.10 -7.87 -3.46
N ALA A 45 11.49 -7.14 -4.39
CA ALA A 45 11.65 -7.38 -5.82
C ALA A 45 13.11 -7.15 -6.27
N THR A 46 13.79 -6.16 -5.69
CA THR A 46 15.21 -5.88 -5.96
C THR A 46 16.09 -7.01 -5.44
N ASP A 47 15.92 -7.42 -4.18
CA ASP A 47 16.71 -8.45 -3.52
C ASP A 47 16.55 -9.83 -4.19
N ARG A 48 15.38 -10.08 -4.78
CA ARG A 48 15.05 -11.32 -5.49
C ARG A 48 15.36 -11.27 -6.99
N GLY A 49 15.88 -10.16 -7.51
CA GLY A 49 16.20 -10.00 -8.92
C GLY A 49 14.97 -9.99 -9.85
N MET A 50 13.82 -9.59 -9.32
CA MET A 50 12.53 -9.58 -10.03
C MET A 50 12.32 -8.33 -10.89
N ILE A 51 13.07 -7.25 -10.67
CA ILE A 51 12.85 -5.93 -11.31
C ILE A 51 12.88 -5.97 -12.85
N SER A 52 13.64 -6.91 -13.45
CA SER A 52 13.78 -7.01 -14.91
C SER A 52 12.71 -7.89 -15.58
N ASN A 53 11.72 -8.38 -14.83
CA ASN A 53 10.67 -9.27 -15.31
C ASN A 53 9.28 -8.65 -15.07
N VAL A 54 8.28 -9.13 -15.82
CA VAL A 54 6.88 -8.75 -15.63
C VAL A 54 6.19 -9.81 -14.78
N TYR A 55 5.48 -9.36 -13.76
CA TYR A 55 4.64 -10.20 -12.91
C TYR A 55 3.21 -9.66 -12.89
N THR A 56 2.26 -10.58 -12.78
CA THR A 56 0.87 -10.24 -12.49
C THR A 56 0.71 -9.84 -11.03
N VAL A 57 -0.34 -9.07 -10.73
CA VAL A 57 -0.71 -8.75 -9.33
C VAL A 57 -0.98 -10.01 -8.52
N TYR A 58 -1.50 -11.07 -9.15
CA TYR A 58 -1.75 -12.34 -8.48
C TYR A 58 -0.44 -13.04 -8.07
N GLU A 59 0.57 -13.08 -8.94
CA GLU A 59 1.87 -13.67 -8.62
C GLU A 59 2.58 -12.92 -7.49
N LEU A 60 2.47 -11.59 -7.44
CA LEU A 60 3.01 -10.82 -6.32
C LEU A 60 2.24 -11.08 -5.02
N HIS A 61 0.91 -11.16 -5.08
CA HIS A 61 0.05 -11.31 -3.91
C HIS A 61 0.05 -12.73 -3.30
N SER A 62 0.07 -13.75 -4.15
CA SER A 62 -0.20 -15.16 -3.78
C SER A 62 0.69 -16.17 -4.52
N GLY A 63 1.73 -15.72 -5.22
CA GLY A 63 2.66 -16.62 -5.89
C GLY A 63 3.59 -17.34 -4.91
N GLU A 64 4.15 -18.46 -5.34
CA GLU A 64 5.13 -19.21 -4.53
C GLU A 64 6.39 -18.37 -4.26
N GLU A 65 6.81 -17.55 -5.24
CA GLU A 65 7.99 -16.69 -5.14
C GLU A 65 7.88 -15.63 -4.04
N THR A 66 6.66 -15.20 -3.69
CA THR A 66 6.42 -14.19 -2.64
C THR A 66 6.10 -14.79 -1.28
N GLN A 67 6.12 -16.13 -1.15
CA GLN A 67 5.94 -16.77 0.15
C GLN A 67 7.01 -16.31 1.15
N GLY A 68 6.56 -15.87 2.33
CA GLY A 68 7.42 -15.32 3.37
C GLY A 68 7.74 -13.82 3.22
N ALA A 69 7.28 -13.16 2.15
CA ALA A 69 7.30 -11.70 2.07
C ALA A 69 6.33 -11.10 3.11
N SER A 70 6.67 -9.92 3.65
CA SER A 70 5.84 -9.21 4.62
C SER A 70 4.46 -8.82 4.07
N PHE A 71 4.35 -8.63 2.76
CA PHE A 71 3.13 -8.28 2.04
C PHE A 71 2.37 -9.50 1.47
N TYR A 72 2.80 -10.72 1.76
CA TYR A 72 2.12 -11.91 1.28
C TYR A 72 0.71 -12.01 1.89
N GLY A 73 -0.32 -12.15 1.05
CA GLY A 73 -1.72 -12.19 1.49
C GLY A 73 -2.28 -10.84 1.99
N LEU A 74 -1.58 -9.75 1.72
CA LEU A 74 -2.03 -8.39 2.02
C LEU A 74 -3.27 -8.06 1.19
N GLU A 75 -4.30 -7.48 1.81
CA GLU A 75 -5.56 -7.10 1.17
C GLU A 75 -5.38 -6.55 -0.28
N PRO A 76 -6.04 -7.14 -1.31
CA PRO A 76 -5.74 -6.83 -2.71
C PRO A 76 -5.84 -5.35 -3.10
N TRP A 77 -6.70 -4.60 -2.42
CA TRP A 77 -6.85 -3.15 -2.64
C TRP A 77 -5.66 -2.36 -2.11
N LEU A 78 -5.06 -2.80 -0.99
CA LEU A 78 -3.90 -2.15 -0.39
C LEU A 78 -2.63 -2.49 -1.18
N LEU A 79 -2.52 -3.72 -1.71
CA LEU A 79 -1.43 -4.09 -2.61
C LEU A 79 -1.44 -3.20 -3.86
N ARG A 80 -2.60 -3.04 -4.51
CA ARG A 80 -2.72 -2.15 -5.68
C ARG A 80 -2.32 -0.71 -5.35
N LYS A 81 -2.76 -0.19 -4.22
CA LYS A 81 -2.40 1.16 -3.78
C LYS A 81 -0.90 1.33 -3.56
N ALA A 82 -0.21 0.32 -3.03
CA ALA A 82 1.24 0.34 -2.93
C ALA A 82 1.92 0.31 -4.32
N LEU A 83 1.40 -0.48 -5.26
CA LEU A 83 1.91 -0.51 -6.64
C LEU A 83 1.68 0.81 -7.39
N GLU A 84 0.55 1.48 -7.19
CA GLU A 84 0.26 2.83 -7.73
C GLU A 84 1.30 3.85 -7.25
N ILE A 85 1.74 3.76 -5.99
CA ILE A 85 2.80 4.64 -5.46
C ILE A 85 4.13 4.39 -6.19
N LEU A 86 4.50 3.13 -6.40
CA LEU A 86 5.71 2.78 -7.15
C LEU A 86 5.66 3.25 -8.61
N GLU A 87 4.49 3.17 -9.25
CA GLU A 87 4.27 3.72 -10.60
C GLU A 87 4.51 5.23 -10.62
N HIS A 88 3.96 5.96 -9.64
CA HIS A 88 4.14 7.41 -9.54
C HIS A 88 5.59 7.83 -9.25
N GLU A 89 6.34 7.08 -8.45
CA GLU A 89 7.75 7.36 -8.15
C GLU A 89 8.67 7.12 -9.36
N ALA A 90 8.27 6.24 -10.28
CA ALA A 90 9.03 5.95 -11.50
C ALA A 90 8.81 6.98 -12.63
N THR A 91 7.86 7.92 -12.46
CA THR A 91 7.46 8.91 -13.48
C THR A 91 7.94 10.31 -13.15
#